data_AF-A0A970P7W7-F1
#
_entry.id   AF-A0A970P7W7-F1
#
_cell.length_a   1.000
_cell.length_b   1.000
_cell.length_c   1.000
_cell.angle_alpha   90.00
_cell.angle_beta   90.00
_cell.angle_gamma   90.00
#
_symmetry.space_group_name_H-M   'P 1'
#
loop_
_entity.id
_entity.type
_entity.pdbx_description
1 polymer ?
#
loop_
_entity_poly.entity_id
_entity_poly.type
_entity_poly.pdbx_seq_one_letter_code
_entity_poly.pdbx_strand_id
1 'polypeptide(L)'
;MVSTTKLTLMVMALVALTLTGGCIFVDGQFAMAPDGSTTARLEAGVMQSMMEGGEGDFSSNISDGLAPGKWTEEPAFERDQWHVQAWQGEAGPGESLFTADAQPQPEFSMTQGTLSNVYTFTMPLPEEPMEAGQVDEQPQDQPTAEQPDEGQVQIEGMDAALGDMMGMMMSGGDSGISFSVTLPGEIVATNGELLPGSRVVWKIDLTSPEPPEDLMAQSRLPNWPAVGRLGGALVEAGRWELVPALIAGVRRGVVPNPPTADPMAAELNTLMCVQALDVMTALDQAIGEQLANEVLLTLGLGDAPDPALVEEMAVRLEGMDLAAEIDREVVARLLGLLGGG
;
A
#
# COMPACT_ATOMS: atom_id res chain seq x y z
N MET A 1 -35.19 -4.95 -10.69
CA MET A 1 -34.24 -5.88 -11.32
C MET A 1 -32.86 -5.39 -10.94
N VAL A 2 -32.31 -5.98 -9.89
CA VAL A 2 -31.01 -5.60 -9.33
C VAL A 2 -29.97 -6.39 -10.11
N SER A 3 -29.06 -5.67 -10.76
CA SER A 3 -27.98 -6.24 -11.55
C SER A 3 -27.12 -7.13 -10.66
N THR A 4 -26.99 -8.40 -11.03
CA THR A 4 -25.99 -9.34 -10.52
C THR A 4 -24.62 -8.66 -10.56
N THR A 5 -24.09 -8.37 -9.38
CA THR A 5 -22.78 -7.78 -9.14
C THR A 5 -21.73 -8.68 -9.77
N LYS A 6 -20.97 -8.14 -10.73
CA LYS A 6 -19.89 -8.87 -11.39
C LYS A 6 -18.73 -9.00 -10.41
N LEU A 7 -18.62 -10.19 -9.85
CA LEU A 7 -17.60 -10.64 -8.91
C LEU A 7 -16.27 -10.78 -9.70
N THR A 8 -15.41 -9.77 -9.66
CA THR A 8 -14.31 -9.67 -10.64
C THR A 8 -12.98 -10.07 -10.01
N LEU A 9 -12.25 -10.96 -10.71
CA LEU A 9 -10.81 -11.29 -10.60
C LEU A 9 -10.27 -11.72 -9.23
N MET A 10 -10.29 -10.83 -8.24
CA MET A 10 -9.78 -11.09 -6.90
C MET A 10 -10.67 -12.08 -6.16
N VAL A 11 -11.99 -11.94 -6.31
CA VAL A 11 -12.94 -12.84 -5.65
C VAL A 11 -12.87 -14.25 -6.26
N MET A 12 -12.68 -14.39 -7.58
CA MET A 12 -12.48 -15.71 -8.19
C MET A 12 -11.14 -16.34 -7.84
N ALA A 13 -10.07 -15.54 -7.69
CA ALA A 13 -8.81 -16.02 -7.11
C ALA A 13 -8.99 -16.47 -5.66
N LEU A 14 -9.77 -15.74 -4.85
CA LEU A 14 -10.12 -16.12 -3.47
C LEU A 14 -10.99 -17.39 -3.41
N VAL A 15 -11.99 -17.56 -4.30
CA VAL A 15 -12.78 -18.80 -4.41
C VAL A 15 -11.85 -19.97 -4.75
N ALA A 16 -11.00 -19.79 -5.76
CA ALA A 16 -10.15 -20.86 -6.23
C ALA A 16 -9.06 -21.21 -5.19
N LEU A 17 -8.51 -20.25 -4.44
CA LEU A 17 -7.56 -20.51 -3.34
C LEU A 17 -8.18 -21.30 -2.19
N THR A 18 -9.42 -20.98 -1.82
CA THR A 18 -10.13 -21.67 -0.73
C THR A 18 -10.60 -23.07 -1.12
N LEU A 19 -10.94 -23.30 -2.40
CA LEU A 19 -11.38 -24.61 -2.90
C LEU A 19 -10.25 -25.54 -3.36
N THR A 20 -9.07 -25.02 -3.75
CA THR A 20 -7.98 -25.84 -4.34
C THR A 20 -6.77 -26.06 -3.43
N GLY A 21 -6.82 -25.67 -2.16
CA GLY A 21 -5.81 -26.09 -1.17
C GLY A 21 -4.37 -25.66 -1.47
N GLY A 22 -4.17 -24.50 -2.11
CA GLY A 22 -2.82 -23.96 -2.41
C GLY A 22 -2.29 -24.26 -3.81
N CYS A 23 -3.10 -24.79 -4.73
CA CYS A 23 -2.69 -25.08 -6.10
C CYS A 23 -2.71 -23.90 -7.08
N ILE A 24 -2.93 -22.67 -6.59
CA ILE A 24 -2.87 -21.44 -7.39
C ILE A 24 -2.07 -20.34 -6.67
N PHE A 25 -1.56 -19.38 -7.43
CA PHE A 25 -1.09 -18.10 -6.90
C PHE A 25 -1.63 -16.94 -7.73
N VAL A 26 -1.70 -15.77 -7.11
CA VAL A 26 -1.95 -14.49 -7.79
C VAL A 26 -0.93 -13.46 -7.32
N ASP A 27 -0.28 -12.80 -8.27
CA ASP A 27 0.66 -11.71 -8.00
C ASP A 27 0.25 -10.45 -8.78
N GLY A 28 -0.03 -9.36 -8.06
CA GLY A 28 -0.33 -8.06 -8.64
C GLY A 28 0.78 -7.07 -8.38
N GLN A 29 1.46 -6.62 -9.43
CA GLN A 29 2.52 -5.63 -9.35
C GLN A 29 2.04 -4.33 -9.98
N PHE A 30 2.12 -3.24 -9.24
CA PHE A 30 1.70 -1.92 -9.68
C PHE A 30 2.84 -0.93 -9.58
N ALA A 31 2.87 0.05 -10.48
CA ALA A 31 3.76 1.19 -10.39
C ALA A 31 3.06 2.45 -10.85
N MET A 32 3.37 3.55 -10.16
CA MET A 32 2.95 4.89 -10.55
C MET A 32 4.17 5.72 -10.89
N ALA A 33 4.10 6.47 -11.99
CA ALA A 33 5.13 7.41 -12.40
C ALA A 33 4.87 8.82 -11.82
N PRO A 34 5.86 9.72 -11.80
CA PRO A 34 5.71 11.08 -11.25
C PRO A 34 4.66 11.94 -11.95
N ASP A 35 4.27 11.61 -13.18
CA ASP A 35 3.21 12.31 -13.93
C ASP A 35 1.81 11.77 -13.61
N GLY A 36 1.71 10.74 -12.77
CA GLY A 36 0.46 10.06 -12.42
C GLY A 36 0.04 8.95 -13.39
N SER A 37 0.85 8.64 -14.42
CA SER A 37 0.62 7.43 -15.22
C SER A 37 0.90 6.17 -14.40
N THR A 38 0.18 5.09 -14.71
CA THR A 38 0.26 3.83 -13.97
C THR A 38 0.55 2.66 -14.89
N THR A 39 1.42 1.77 -14.45
CA THR A 39 1.64 0.47 -15.07
C THR A 39 1.30 -0.63 -14.09
N ALA A 40 0.85 -1.77 -14.61
CA ALA A 40 0.56 -2.94 -13.81
C ALA A 40 0.98 -4.21 -14.52
N ARG A 41 1.28 -5.23 -13.73
CA ARG A 41 1.48 -6.59 -14.19
C ARG A 41 0.68 -7.50 -13.27
N LEU A 42 -0.22 -8.28 -13.84
CA LEU A 42 -0.97 -9.31 -13.13
C LEU A 42 -0.46 -10.66 -13.58
N GLU A 43 -0.15 -11.54 -12.64
CA GLU A 43 0.18 -12.93 -12.90
C GLU A 43 -0.77 -13.82 -12.11
N ALA A 44 -1.26 -14.86 -12.76
CA ALA A 44 -1.97 -15.93 -12.11
C ALA A 44 -1.35 -17.26 -12.56
N GLY A 45 -1.03 -18.12 -11.61
CA GLY A 45 -0.48 -19.43 -11.92
C GLY A 45 -1.28 -20.55 -11.30
N VAL A 46 -1.32 -21.68 -12.01
CA VAL A 46 -1.93 -22.93 -11.57
C VAL A 46 -0.85 -24.01 -11.56
N MET A 47 -0.86 -24.87 -10.54
CA MET A 47 0.10 -25.96 -10.43
C MET A 47 -0.08 -26.95 -11.59
N GLN A 48 1.00 -27.33 -12.26
CA GLN A 48 0.96 -28.20 -13.46
C GLN A 48 0.23 -29.52 -13.21
N SER A 49 0.38 -30.10 -12.01
CA SER A 49 -0.29 -31.34 -11.60
C SER A 49 -1.83 -31.26 -11.63
N MET A 50 -2.41 -30.06 -11.53
CA MET A 50 -3.86 -29.85 -11.61
C MET A 50 -4.36 -29.73 -13.06
N MET A 51 -3.52 -29.24 -13.97
CA MET A 51 -3.89 -29.09 -15.39
C MET A 51 -3.99 -30.43 -16.12
N GLU A 52 -3.25 -31.44 -15.67
CA GLU A 52 -3.30 -32.79 -16.26
C GLU A 52 -4.59 -33.55 -15.89
N GLY A 53 -5.35 -33.08 -14.90
CA GLY A 53 -6.54 -33.75 -14.35
C GLY A 53 -7.90 -33.13 -14.66
N GLY A 54 -7.98 -31.93 -15.26
CA GLY A 54 -9.23 -31.18 -15.41
C GLY A 54 -9.42 -30.50 -16.77
N GLU A 55 -10.59 -30.70 -17.40
CA GLU A 55 -11.07 -29.90 -18.52
C GLU A 55 -11.63 -28.57 -18.00
N GLY A 56 -10.78 -27.55 -17.84
CA GLY A 56 -11.24 -26.21 -17.44
C GLY A 56 -10.21 -25.14 -17.78
N ASP A 57 -10.60 -24.20 -18.65
CA ASP A 57 -9.76 -23.07 -19.04
C ASP A 57 -9.87 -21.93 -18.02
N PHE A 58 -8.91 -21.89 -17.09
CA PHE A 58 -8.81 -20.90 -16.00
C PHE A 58 -8.66 -19.45 -16.52
N SER A 59 -8.19 -19.26 -17.76
CA SER A 59 -7.85 -17.95 -18.33
C SER A 59 -9.06 -17.07 -18.67
N SER A 60 -10.20 -17.67 -18.99
CA SER A 60 -11.33 -17.02 -19.67
C SER A 60 -12.10 -15.97 -18.86
N ASN A 61 -11.92 -15.89 -17.54
CA ASN A 61 -12.71 -15.00 -16.68
C ASN A 61 -11.92 -13.85 -16.01
N ILE A 62 -10.60 -13.78 -16.22
CA ILE A 62 -9.75 -12.71 -15.65
C ILE A 62 -9.87 -11.41 -16.46
N SER A 63 -10.16 -11.50 -17.76
CA SER A 63 -10.24 -10.35 -18.67
C SER A 63 -11.42 -9.41 -18.42
N ASP A 64 -12.48 -9.86 -17.74
CA ASP A 64 -13.76 -9.15 -17.66
C ASP A 64 -13.73 -7.87 -16.80
N GLY A 65 -12.70 -7.69 -15.97
CA GLY A 65 -12.48 -6.47 -15.17
C GLY A 65 -11.48 -5.47 -15.74
N LEU A 66 -10.75 -5.87 -16.78
CA LEU A 66 -9.64 -5.13 -17.33
C LEU A 66 -10.14 -4.06 -18.32
N ALA A 67 -9.65 -2.82 -18.22
CA ALA A 67 -10.07 -1.76 -19.12
C ALA A 67 -9.69 -2.09 -20.59
N PRO A 68 -10.63 -2.01 -21.55
CA PRO A 68 -10.36 -2.34 -22.94
C PRO A 68 -9.24 -1.49 -23.53
N GLY A 69 -8.28 -2.14 -24.20
CA GLY A 69 -7.15 -1.48 -24.85
C GLY A 69 -6.07 -0.93 -23.90
N LYS A 70 -6.18 -1.19 -22.59
CA LYS A 70 -5.14 -0.86 -21.60
C LYS A 70 -4.26 -2.06 -21.24
N TRP A 71 -4.68 -3.26 -21.60
CA TRP A 71 -3.99 -4.50 -21.24
C TRP A 71 -3.55 -5.29 -22.45
N THR A 72 -2.37 -5.89 -22.33
CA THR A 72 -1.81 -6.85 -23.27
C THR A 72 -1.66 -8.18 -22.54
N GLU A 73 -2.30 -9.21 -23.07
CA GLU A 73 -2.11 -10.58 -22.61
C GLU A 73 -0.77 -11.12 -23.12
N GLU A 74 0.04 -11.65 -22.21
CA GLU A 74 1.31 -12.27 -22.55
C GLU A 74 1.10 -13.76 -22.88
N PRO A 75 1.97 -14.37 -23.70
CA PRO A 75 1.95 -15.82 -23.88
C PRO A 75 2.13 -16.54 -22.54
N ALA A 76 1.29 -17.54 -22.26
CA ALA A 76 1.44 -18.39 -21.09
C ALA A 76 2.84 -19.03 -21.06
N PHE A 77 3.40 -19.18 -19.85
CA PHE A 77 4.74 -19.71 -19.65
C PHE A 77 4.85 -20.56 -18.38
N GLU A 78 5.85 -21.44 -18.35
CA GLU A 78 6.12 -22.27 -17.18
C GLU A 78 7.12 -21.59 -16.25
N ARG A 79 6.82 -21.58 -14.94
CA ARG A 79 7.70 -21.12 -13.86
C ARG A 79 7.76 -22.19 -12.78
N ASP A 80 8.86 -22.93 -12.76
CA ASP A 80 9.06 -24.09 -11.88
C ASP A 80 7.92 -25.12 -12.03
N GLN A 81 7.04 -25.23 -11.04
CA GLN A 81 5.88 -26.14 -11.03
C GLN A 81 4.56 -25.48 -11.49
N TRP A 82 4.62 -24.21 -11.89
CA TRP A 82 3.46 -23.38 -12.21
C TRP A 82 3.33 -23.14 -13.70
N HIS A 83 2.13 -23.34 -14.23
CA HIS A 83 1.71 -22.77 -15.49
C HIS A 83 1.15 -21.37 -15.24
N VAL A 84 1.78 -20.35 -15.81
CA VAL A 84 1.51 -18.94 -15.50
C VAL A 84 0.91 -18.23 -16.70
N GLN A 85 -0.19 -17.53 -16.45
CA GLN A 85 -0.77 -16.55 -17.35
C GLN A 85 -0.49 -15.14 -16.81
N ALA A 86 -0.08 -14.23 -17.70
CA ALA A 86 0.26 -12.87 -17.31
C ALA A 86 -0.42 -11.83 -18.21
N TRP A 87 -0.66 -10.65 -17.63
CA TRP A 87 -1.19 -9.48 -18.32
C TRP A 87 -0.38 -8.26 -17.93
N GLN A 88 -0.05 -7.42 -18.91
CA GLN A 88 0.60 -6.12 -18.70
C GLN A 88 -0.37 -4.99 -19.02
N GLY A 89 -0.52 -4.08 -18.08
CA GLY A 89 -1.44 -2.95 -18.16
C GLY A 89 -0.71 -1.62 -18.16
N GLU A 90 -1.14 -0.68 -19.01
CA GLU A 90 -0.65 0.70 -19.02
C GLU A 90 -1.82 1.68 -19.11
N ALA A 91 -1.81 2.71 -18.25
CA ALA A 91 -2.77 3.81 -18.26
C ALA A 91 -2.04 5.15 -18.10
N GLY A 92 -2.45 6.14 -18.88
CA GLY A 92 -1.93 7.50 -18.78
C GLY A 92 -2.43 8.22 -17.53
N PRO A 93 -1.97 9.46 -17.29
CA PRO A 93 -2.36 10.23 -16.12
C PRO A 93 -3.89 10.40 -15.99
N GLY A 94 -4.45 9.96 -14.88
CA GLY A 94 -5.89 10.05 -14.58
C GLY A 94 -6.76 9.04 -15.34
N GLU A 95 -6.17 8.15 -16.12
CA GLU A 95 -6.88 7.01 -16.72
C GLU A 95 -6.90 5.81 -15.75
N SER A 96 -7.89 4.93 -15.88
CA SER A 96 -7.99 3.71 -15.08
C SER A 96 -7.52 2.49 -15.87
N LEU A 97 -6.80 1.59 -15.20
CA LEU A 97 -6.49 0.25 -15.69
C LEU A 97 -7.70 -0.70 -15.60
N PHE A 98 -8.68 -0.39 -14.75
CA PHE A 98 -9.83 -1.27 -14.49
C PHE A 98 -11.14 -0.60 -14.93
N THR A 99 -12.12 -1.41 -15.29
CA THR A 99 -13.47 -0.90 -15.59
C THR A 99 -14.13 -0.38 -14.32
N ALA A 100 -15.03 0.61 -14.43
CA ALA A 100 -15.69 1.23 -13.26
C ALA A 100 -16.49 0.24 -12.39
N ASP A 101 -16.90 -0.90 -12.98
CA ASP A 101 -17.67 -1.94 -12.30
C ASP A 101 -16.77 -3.02 -11.68
N ALA A 102 -15.45 -2.97 -11.88
CA ALA A 102 -14.50 -3.91 -11.29
C ALA A 102 -14.32 -3.58 -9.81
N GLN A 103 -14.76 -4.48 -8.94
CA GLN A 103 -14.59 -4.39 -7.50
C GLN A 103 -14.08 -5.73 -6.96
N PRO A 104 -13.10 -5.73 -6.04
CA PRO A 104 -12.27 -4.58 -5.63
C PRO A 104 -11.27 -4.16 -6.73
N GLN A 105 -10.93 -2.86 -6.81
CA GLN A 105 -9.92 -2.34 -7.73
C GLN A 105 -8.90 -1.44 -7.03
N PRO A 106 -7.65 -1.40 -7.49
CA PRO A 106 -6.66 -0.47 -6.99
C PRO A 106 -7.01 0.97 -7.39
N GLU A 107 -6.87 1.87 -6.43
CA GLU A 107 -7.06 3.29 -6.60
C GLU A 107 -5.72 4.02 -6.43
N PHE A 108 -5.54 4.99 -7.30
CA PHE A 108 -4.33 5.77 -7.44
C PHE A 108 -4.71 7.24 -7.39
N SER A 109 -4.14 8.00 -6.46
CA SER A 109 -4.38 9.43 -6.36
C SER A 109 -3.09 10.21 -6.17
N MET A 110 -3.08 11.44 -6.64
CA MET A 110 -1.98 12.38 -6.51
C MET A 110 -2.51 13.71 -6.01
N THR A 111 -1.94 14.22 -4.92
CA THR A 111 -2.15 15.58 -4.46
C THR A 111 -0.91 16.41 -4.81
N GLN A 112 -1.08 17.36 -5.72
CA GLN A 112 0.00 18.22 -6.17
C GLN A 112 0.13 19.44 -5.26
N GLY A 113 1.29 19.56 -4.62
CA GLY A 113 1.62 20.68 -3.74
C GLY A 113 2.74 21.54 -4.31
N THR A 114 2.93 22.71 -3.71
CA THR A 114 3.96 23.66 -4.12
C THR A 114 5.37 23.11 -3.90
N LEU A 115 5.63 22.53 -2.72
CA LEU A 115 6.93 22.03 -2.29
C LEU A 115 7.08 20.52 -2.44
N SER A 116 5.99 19.76 -2.46
CA SER A 116 6.02 18.31 -2.69
C SER A 116 4.70 17.78 -3.23
N ASN A 117 4.77 16.66 -3.95
CA ASN A 117 3.60 15.89 -4.36
C ASN A 117 3.45 14.67 -3.45
N VAL A 118 2.20 14.35 -3.10
CA VAL A 118 1.86 13.15 -2.35
C VAL A 118 1.13 12.17 -3.27
N TYR A 119 1.62 10.95 -3.35
CA TYR A 119 1.00 9.88 -4.15
C TYR A 119 0.44 8.83 -3.18
N THR A 120 -0.79 8.41 -3.42
CA THR A 120 -1.48 7.43 -2.57
C THR A 120 -1.97 6.28 -3.43
N PHE A 121 -1.73 5.08 -2.93
CA PHE A 121 -2.30 3.83 -3.41
C PHE A 121 -3.18 3.24 -2.33
N THR A 122 -4.40 2.86 -2.71
CA THR A 122 -5.33 2.13 -1.85
C THR A 122 -5.98 1.02 -2.65
N MET A 123 -6.11 -0.16 -2.07
CA MET A 123 -6.86 -1.25 -2.68
C MET A 123 -7.65 -1.97 -1.60
N PRO A 124 -9.00 -1.91 -1.63
CA PRO A 124 -9.81 -2.64 -0.67
C PRO A 124 -9.65 -4.14 -0.88
N LEU A 125 -9.67 -4.90 0.21
CA LEU A 125 -9.76 -6.35 0.13
C LEU A 125 -11.24 -6.77 0.18
N PRO A 126 -11.63 -7.90 -0.43
CA PRO A 126 -13.02 -8.36 -0.38
C PRO A 126 -13.44 -8.62 1.08
N GLU A 127 -14.55 -8.01 1.52
CA GLU A 127 -15.03 -8.09 2.91
C GLU A 127 -15.67 -9.45 3.28
N GLU A 128 -15.98 -10.31 2.31
CA GLU A 128 -16.64 -11.59 2.58
C GLU A 128 -15.66 -12.76 2.40
N PRO A 129 -15.41 -13.60 3.43
CA PRO A 129 -15.20 -15.00 3.15
C PRO A 129 -16.50 -15.47 2.51
N MET A 130 -16.49 -15.60 1.18
CA MET A 130 -17.63 -16.19 0.48
C MET A 130 -18.00 -17.46 1.23
N GLU A 131 -19.25 -17.54 1.68
CA GLU A 131 -19.82 -18.80 2.12
C GLU A 131 -19.43 -19.80 1.03
N ALA A 132 -18.50 -20.71 1.37
CA ALA A 132 -18.20 -21.84 0.53
C ALA A 132 -19.55 -22.49 0.34
N GLY A 133 -20.14 -22.29 -0.85
CA GLY A 133 -21.47 -22.79 -1.15
C GLY A 133 -21.44 -24.24 -0.71
N GLN A 134 -22.30 -24.57 0.26
CA GLN A 134 -22.43 -25.93 0.74
C GLN A 134 -22.52 -26.79 -0.51
N VAL A 135 -21.46 -27.54 -0.79
CA VAL A 135 -21.52 -28.60 -1.76
C VAL A 135 -22.57 -29.50 -1.13
N ASP A 136 -23.79 -29.48 -1.67
CA ASP A 136 -24.80 -30.47 -1.34
C ASP A 136 -24.05 -31.80 -1.34
N GLU A 137 -23.90 -32.40 -0.16
CA GLU A 137 -23.29 -33.70 -0.01
C GLU A 137 -24.05 -34.62 -0.96
N GLN A 138 -23.43 -34.90 -2.12
CA GLN A 138 -23.88 -35.98 -2.96
C GLN A 138 -23.89 -37.20 -2.04
N PRO A 139 -25.03 -37.90 -1.87
CA PRO A 139 -25.10 -39.02 -0.98
C PRO A 139 -24.05 -40.04 -1.42
N GLN A 140 -23.01 -40.20 -0.61
CA GLN A 140 -22.03 -41.26 -0.77
C GLN A 140 -22.81 -42.58 -0.65
N ASP A 141 -23.02 -43.24 -1.78
CA ASP A 141 -23.32 -44.66 -1.81
C ASP A 141 -22.19 -45.37 -1.05
N GLN A 142 -22.47 -45.78 0.18
CA GLN A 142 -21.60 -46.65 0.96
C GLN A 142 -21.53 -48.02 0.29
N PRO A 143 -20.36 -48.50 -0.15
CA PRO A 143 -20.12 -49.94 -0.17
C PRO A 143 -19.80 -50.35 1.26
N THR A 144 -20.66 -51.17 1.83
CA THR A 144 -20.42 -51.88 3.10
C THR A 144 -19.09 -52.63 3.01
N ALA A 145 -18.08 -52.17 3.74
CA ALA A 145 -16.83 -52.90 3.92
C ALA A 145 -16.92 -53.68 5.24
N GLU A 146 -17.01 -55.00 5.10
CA GLU A 146 -16.77 -55.95 6.19
C GLU A 146 -15.37 -55.73 6.77
N GLN A 147 -15.29 -55.59 8.09
CA GLN A 147 -14.03 -55.67 8.83
C GLN A 147 -13.43 -57.07 8.65
N PRO A 148 -12.08 -57.16 8.55
CA PRO A 148 -11.42 -57.91 9.61
C PRO A 148 -10.13 -57.22 10.10
N ASP A 149 -10.10 -57.10 11.42
CA ASP A 149 -9.08 -57.58 12.35
C ASP A 149 -7.63 -57.06 12.31
N GLU A 150 -7.10 -56.98 13.53
CA GLU A 150 -5.91 -56.28 14.00
C GLU A 150 -4.58 -56.77 13.40
N GLY A 151 -3.68 -55.83 13.15
CA GLY A 151 -2.28 -56.09 12.83
C GLY A 151 -1.46 -54.81 12.83
N GLN A 152 -1.04 -54.36 14.01
CA GLN A 152 -0.03 -53.30 14.14
C GLN A 152 1.27 -53.75 13.47
N VAL A 153 1.58 -53.15 12.32
CA VAL A 153 2.92 -53.16 11.73
C VAL A 153 3.41 -51.72 11.75
N GLN A 154 4.31 -51.45 12.69
CA GLN A 154 5.03 -50.19 12.80
C GLN A 154 6.00 -50.11 11.61
N ILE A 155 5.59 -49.45 10.52
CA ILE A 155 6.44 -49.19 9.36
C ILE A 155 7.21 -47.90 9.65
N GLU A 156 8.38 -48.06 10.28
CA GLU A 156 9.45 -47.05 10.31
C GLU A 156 9.78 -46.65 8.86
N GLY A 157 9.28 -45.49 8.43
CA GLY A 157 9.46 -44.98 7.06
C GLY A 157 8.28 -44.19 6.52
N MET A 158 7.09 -44.30 7.12
CA MET A 158 5.92 -43.52 6.68
C MET A 158 5.94 -42.06 7.19
N ASP A 159 6.56 -41.79 8.34
CA ASP A 159 6.75 -40.42 8.85
C ASP A 159 7.73 -39.60 8.01
N ALA A 160 8.69 -40.25 7.33
CA ALA A 160 9.61 -39.58 6.41
C ALA A 160 8.93 -39.27 5.07
N ALA A 161 8.06 -40.14 4.57
CA ALA A 161 7.28 -39.89 3.37
C ALA A 161 6.14 -38.87 3.60
N LEU A 162 5.50 -38.90 4.78
CA LEU A 162 4.50 -37.90 5.18
C LEU A 162 5.17 -36.56 5.55
N GLY A 163 6.38 -36.61 6.10
CA GLY A 163 7.23 -35.45 6.38
C GLY A 163 7.84 -34.83 5.12
N ASP A 164 8.16 -35.62 4.09
CA ASP A 164 8.54 -35.12 2.75
C ASP A 164 7.31 -34.67 1.96
N MET A 165 6.11 -35.21 2.20
CA MET A 165 4.87 -34.72 1.59
C MET A 165 4.39 -33.42 2.25
N MET A 166 4.52 -33.28 3.58
CA MET A 166 4.38 -32.01 4.30
C MET A 166 5.52 -31.04 3.99
N GLY A 167 6.74 -31.55 3.76
CA GLY A 167 7.91 -30.80 3.34
C GLY A 167 7.77 -30.24 1.93
N MET A 168 7.21 -31.02 0.99
CA MET A 168 6.84 -30.55 -0.35
C MET A 168 5.65 -29.58 -0.33
N MET A 169 4.77 -29.65 0.67
CA MET A 169 3.76 -28.61 0.92
C MET A 169 4.32 -27.35 1.60
N MET A 170 5.56 -27.37 2.10
CA MET A 170 6.20 -26.22 2.78
C MET A 170 7.48 -25.73 2.12
N SER A 171 8.00 -26.41 1.09
CA SER A 171 9.24 -26.04 0.41
C SER A 171 9.06 -26.02 -1.11
N GLY A 172 8.67 -24.86 -1.63
CA GLY A 172 8.82 -24.54 -3.06
C GLY A 172 7.58 -23.92 -3.68
N GLY A 173 7.57 -22.59 -3.78
CA GLY A 173 6.64 -21.81 -4.60
C GLY A 173 5.60 -21.07 -3.77
N ASP A 174 5.63 -19.74 -3.81
CA ASP A 174 4.67 -18.84 -3.18
C ASP A 174 3.21 -19.17 -3.60
N SER A 175 2.57 -20.15 -2.96
CA SER A 175 1.11 -20.30 -3.00
C SER A 175 0.50 -19.18 -2.16
N GLY A 176 -0.40 -18.39 -2.73
CA GLY A 176 -1.04 -17.28 -2.03
C GLY A 176 -1.32 -16.08 -2.92
N ILE A 177 -1.76 -14.99 -2.30
CA ILE A 177 -1.99 -13.71 -2.98
C ILE A 177 -0.90 -12.73 -2.53
N SER A 178 -0.15 -12.20 -3.48
CA SER A 178 0.79 -11.11 -3.25
C SER A 178 0.44 -9.88 -4.06
N PHE A 179 0.68 -8.73 -3.46
CA PHE A 179 0.61 -7.45 -4.15
C PHE A 179 1.86 -6.65 -3.88
N SER A 180 2.26 -5.84 -4.84
CA SER A 180 3.29 -4.85 -4.63
C SER A 180 3.00 -3.59 -5.39
N VAL A 181 3.37 -2.44 -4.80
CA VAL A 181 3.29 -1.14 -5.47
C VAL A 181 4.63 -0.44 -5.40
N THR A 182 5.00 0.23 -6.48
CA THR A 182 6.13 1.16 -6.50
C THR A 182 5.60 2.57 -6.71
N LEU A 183 5.86 3.46 -5.75
CA LEU A 183 5.40 4.85 -5.79
C LEU A 183 6.57 5.82 -5.97
N PRO A 184 6.37 6.99 -6.62
CA PRO A 184 7.42 8.00 -6.75
C PRO A 184 7.83 8.60 -5.40
N GLY A 185 9.12 8.88 -5.23
CA GLY A 185 9.61 9.55 -4.01
C GLY A 185 9.82 8.59 -2.85
N GLU A 186 9.66 9.03 -1.61
CA GLU A 186 9.90 8.25 -0.39
C GLU A 186 8.58 7.80 0.22
N ILE A 187 8.49 6.55 0.69
CA ILE A 187 7.28 6.04 1.37
C ILE A 187 7.16 6.68 2.75
N VAL A 188 6.03 7.35 3.00
CA VAL A 188 5.76 8.09 4.24
C VAL A 188 4.72 7.40 5.14
N ALA A 189 3.87 6.56 4.57
CA ALA A 189 2.95 5.72 5.32
C ALA A 189 2.65 4.44 4.53
N THR A 190 2.53 3.31 5.22
CA THR A 190 2.05 2.06 4.62
C THR A 190 1.63 1.05 5.69
N ASN A 191 0.70 0.16 5.35
CA ASN A 191 0.38 -1.05 6.12
C ASN A 191 1.04 -2.33 5.57
N GLY A 192 1.97 -2.20 4.61
CA GLY A 192 2.73 -3.31 4.02
C GLY A 192 4.21 -3.33 4.43
N GLU A 193 4.95 -4.29 3.88
CA GLU A 193 6.40 -4.39 4.05
C GLU A 193 7.13 -3.46 3.08
N LEU A 194 7.99 -2.59 3.61
CA LEU A 194 8.80 -1.67 2.81
C LEU A 194 10.06 -2.36 2.27
N LEU A 195 10.19 -2.39 0.96
CA LEU A 195 11.38 -2.83 0.23
C LEU A 195 12.18 -1.65 -0.33
N PRO A 196 13.46 -1.85 -0.69
CA PRO A 196 14.28 -0.83 -1.34
C PRO A 196 13.63 -0.28 -2.62
N GLY A 197 13.86 1.01 -2.89
CA GLY A 197 13.36 1.66 -4.11
C GLY A 197 11.89 2.08 -4.06
N SER A 198 11.38 2.37 -2.86
CA SER A 198 10.00 2.85 -2.64
C SER A 198 8.94 1.87 -3.12
N ARG A 199 9.26 0.58 -2.94
CA ARG A 199 8.38 -0.54 -3.23
C ARG A 199 7.79 -1.03 -1.91
N VAL A 200 6.48 -1.22 -1.89
CA VAL A 200 5.75 -1.83 -0.78
C VAL A 200 5.21 -3.17 -1.25
N VAL A 201 5.25 -4.17 -0.38
CA VAL A 201 4.75 -5.53 -0.65
C VAL A 201 3.76 -5.95 0.43
N TRP A 202 2.69 -6.60 0.01
CA TRP A 202 1.72 -7.28 0.87
C TRP A 202 1.64 -8.73 0.46
N LYS A 203 1.77 -9.63 1.44
CA LYS A 203 1.46 -11.04 1.28
C LYS A 203 0.19 -11.30 2.07
N ILE A 204 -0.89 -11.63 1.37
CA ILE A 204 -2.20 -11.82 2.00
C ILE A 204 -2.34 -13.29 2.36
N ASP A 205 -2.38 -13.53 3.67
CA ASP A 205 -2.83 -14.79 4.22
C ASP A 205 -4.33 -14.72 4.49
N LEU A 206 -5.12 -15.33 3.60
CA LEU A 206 -6.58 -15.40 3.72
C LEU A 206 -7.05 -16.30 4.87
N THR A 207 -6.14 -17.09 5.45
CA THR A 207 -6.44 -17.95 6.60
C THR A 207 -6.15 -17.25 7.93
N SER A 208 -5.55 -16.06 7.90
CA SER A 208 -5.38 -15.21 9.07
C SER A 208 -6.75 -14.86 9.68
N PRO A 209 -6.90 -14.90 11.01
CA PRO A 209 -8.15 -14.50 11.67
C PRO A 209 -8.47 -13.02 11.48
N GLU A 210 -7.48 -12.19 11.15
CA GLU A 210 -7.59 -10.76 10.89
C GLU A 210 -6.77 -10.42 9.63
N PRO A 211 -7.30 -10.64 8.42
CA PRO A 211 -6.68 -10.13 7.21
C PRO A 211 -6.77 -8.59 7.18
N PRO A 212 -5.84 -7.90 6.50
CA PRO A 212 -5.95 -6.45 6.33
C PRO A 212 -7.28 -6.08 5.65
N GLU A 213 -7.89 -4.97 6.04
CA GLU A 213 -9.11 -4.46 5.40
C GLU A 213 -8.80 -3.85 4.03
N ASP A 214 -7.66 -3.16 3.93
CA ASP A 214 -7.16 -2.53 2.72
C ASP A 214 -5.65 -2.69 2.58
N LEU A 215 -5.14 -2.50 1.37
CA LEU A 215 -3.72 -2.32 1.11
C LEU A 215 -3.47 -0.84 0.88
N MET A 216 -2.60 -0.23 1.67
CA MET A 216 -2.37 1.21 1.63
C MET A 216 -0.89 1.56 1.64
N ALA A 217 -0.49 2.40 0.68
CA ALA A 217 0.83 3.00 0.65
C ALA A 217 0.72 4.47 0.20
N GLN A 218 1.49 5.33 0.86
CA GLN A 218 1.60 6.73 0.54
C GLN A 218 3.07 7.10 0.41
N SER A 219 3.38 7.87 -0.62
CA SER A 219 4.73 8.39 -0.86
C SER A 219 4.73 9.90 -1.05
N ARG A 220 5.90 10.51 -0.84
CA ARG A 220 6.12 11.93 -1.05
C ARG A 220 7.32 12.16 -1.96
N LEU A 221 7.13 12.98 -2.99
CA LEU A 221 8.19 13.43 -3.88
C LEU A 221 8.38 14.95 -3.74
N PRO A 222 9.50 15.41 -3.16
CA PRO A 222 9.82 16.83 -3.11
C PRO A 222 9.97 17.46 -4.50
N ASN A 223 9.44 18.67 -4.64
CA ASN A 223 9.63 19.51 -5.81
C ASN A 223 10.91 20.34 -5.64
N TRP A 224 12.06 19.73 -5.92
CA TRP A 224 13.37 20.37 -5.71
C TRP A 224 13.54 21.74 -6.38
N PRO A 225 13.01 22.00 -7.59
CA PRO A 225 12.99 23.35 -8.15
C PRO A 225 12.26 24.39 -7.28
N ALA A 226 11.09 24.07 -6.73
CA ALA A 226 10.33 25.00 -5.87
C ALA A 226 11.02 25.19 -4.51
N VAL A 227 11.54 24.09 -3.94
CA VAL A 227 12.35 24.11 -2.72
C VAL A 227 13.60 24.97 -2.90
N GLY A 228 14.26 24.88 -4.06
CA GLY A 228 15.44 25.69 -4.38
C GLY A 228 15.12 27.19 -4.49
N ARG A 229 13.98 27.55 -5.10
CA ARG A 229 13.50 28.94 -5.14
C ARG A 229 13.23 29.49 -3.75
N LEU A 230 12.54 28.72 -2.91
CA LEU A 230 12.27 29.11 -1.52
C LEU A 230 13.58 29.23 -0.71
N GLY A 231 14.50 28.27 -0.87
CA GLY A 231 15.84 28.34 -0.26
C GLY A 231 16.61 29.59 -0.67
N GLY A 232 16.54 29.99 -1.94
CA GLY A 232 17.11 31.25 -2.42
C GLY A 232 16.49 32.47 -1.73
N ALA A 233 15.16 32.51 -1.62
CA ALA A 233 14.46 33.58 -0.93
C ALA A 233 14.81 33.66 0.57
N LEU A 234 15.00 32.52 1.25
CA LEU A 234 15.46 32.48 2.64
C LEU A 234 16.87 33.08 2.79
N VAL A 235 17.78 32.76 1.87
CA VAL A 235 19.14 33.31 1.86
C VAL A 235 19.11 34.82 1.60
N GLU A 236 18.31 35.30 0.65
CA GLU A 236 18.15 36.73 0.37
C GLU A 236 17.55 37.49 1.57
N ALA A 237 16.67 36.86 2.34
CA ALA A 237 16.12 37.38 3.59
C ALA A 237 17.10 37.27 4.78
N GLY A 238 18.29 36.72 4.58
CA GLY A 238 19.32 36.56 5.63
C GLY A 238 19.10 35.37 6.57
N ARG A 239 18.13 34.49 6.29
CA ARG A 239 17.77 33.30 7.07
C ARG A 239 18.39 32.02 6.48
N TRP A 240 19.67 32.05 6.13
CA TRP A 240 20.36 30.94 5.46
C TRP A 240 20.46 29.68 6.34
N GLU A 241 20.42 29.83 7.65
CA GLU A 241 20.44 28.76 8.63
C GLU A 241 19.17 27.88 8.58
N LEU A 242 18.07 28.38 8.01
CA LEU A 242 16.83 27.63 7.84
C LEU A 242 16.82 26.74 6.58
N VAL A 243 17.80 26.84 5.68
CA VAL A 243 17.82 26.04 4.44
C VAL A 243 17.92 24.52 4.70
N PRO A 244 18.77 24.03 5.62
CA PRO A 244 18.75 22.61 6.00
C PRO A 244 17.42 22.18 6.61
N ALA A 245 16.83 23.03 7.45
CA ALA A 245 15.51 22.80 8.03
C ALA A 245 14.42 22.71 6.95
N LEU A 246 14.48 23.56 5.90
CA LEU A 246 13.57 23.48 4.76
C LEU A 246 13.66 22.12 4.06
N ILE A 247 14.86 21.64 3.77
CA ILE A 247 15.05 20.34 3.11
C ILE A 247 14.49 19.20 3.96
N ALA A 248 14.80 19.20 5.26
CA ALA A 248 14.29 18.20 6.19
C ALA A 248 12.76 18.26 6.31
N GLY A 249 12.22 19.46 6.51
CA GLY A 249 10.80 19.69 6.70
C GLY A 249 9.96 19.33 5.48
N VAL A 250 10.45 19.57 4.26
CA VAL A 250 9.76 19.16 3.02
C VAL A 250 9.74 17.64 2.87
N ARG A 251 10.83 16.94 3.20
CA ARG A 251 10.85 15.46 3.18
C ARG A 251 9.89 14.88 4.22
N ARG A 252 9.91 15.44 5.43
CA ARG A 252 9.02 15.08 6.54
C ARG A 252 7.57 15.49 6.30
N GLY A 253 7.33 16.45 5.40
CA GLY A 253 6.01 17.00 5.09
C GLY A 253 5.41 17.75 6.27
N VAL A 254 6.23 18.55 6.93
CA VAL A 254 5.86 19.37 8.10
C VAL A 254 6.05 20.86 7.83
N VAL A 255 6.18 21.22 6.55
CA VAL A 255 6.31 22.60 6.07
C VAL A 255 5.09 22.89 5.21
N PRO A 256 4.52 24.11 5.27
CA PRO A 256 3.35 24.47 4.48
C PRO A 256 3.55 24.15 2.99
N ASN A 257 2.66 23.32 2.47
CA ASN A 257 2.69 22.81 1.11
C ASN A 257 1.32 22.98 0.45
N PRO A 258 0.88 24.23 0.20
CA PRO A 258 -0.45 24.48 -0.35
C PRO A 258 -0.60 23.81 -1.74
N PRO A 259 -1.80 23.29 -2.04
CA PRO A 259 -2.09 22.64 -3.31
C PRO A 259 -1.98 23.65 -4.46
N THR A 260 -1.40 23.22 -5.57
CA THR A 260 -1.24 24.07 -6.77
C THR A 260 -1.19 23.24 -8.04
N ALA A 261 -1.80 23.76 -9.11
CA ALA A 261 -1.68 23.18 -10.45
C ALA A 261 -0.33 23.52 -11.12
N ASP A 262 0.31 24.63 -10.70
CA ASP A 262 1.62 25.05 -11.20
C ASP A 262 2.56 25.42 -10.03
N PRO A 263 3.32 24.46 -9.52
CA PRO A 263 4.31 24.71 -8.48
C PRO A 263 5.41 25.70 -8.87
N MET A 264 5.69 25.85 -10.17
CA MET A 264 6.75 26.74 -10.65
C MET A 264 6.29 28.18 -10.72
N ALA A 265 5.00 28.43 -10.97
CA ALA A 265 4.40 29.75 -10.91
C ALA A 265 3.84 30.12 -9.53
N ALA A 266 3.70 29.15 -8.62
CA ALA A 266 3.15 29.38 -7.29
C ALA A 266 3.89 30.49 -6.54
N GLU A 267 3.12 31.40 -5.95
CA GLU A 267 3.62 32.44 -5.06
C GLU A 267 3.98 31.80 -3.72
N LEU A 268 5.26 31.93 -3.33
CA LEU A 268 5.78 31.35 -2.11
C LEU A 268 5.55 32.33 -0.96
N ASN A 269 4.74 31.95 0.03
CA ASN A 269 4.62 32.72 1.26
C ASN A 269 5.86 32.46 2.14
N THR A 270 6.94 33.18 1.85
CA THR A 270 8.23 33.05 2.53
C THR A 270 8.11 33.28 4.03
N LEU A 271 7.27 34.24 4.47
CA LEU A 271 7.08 34.53 5.90
C LEU A 271 6.47 33.33 6.64
N MET A 272 5.40 32.75 6.11
CA MET A 272 4.77 31.56 6.70
C MET A 272 5.73 30.37 6.71
N CYS A 273 6.54 30.21 5.66
CA CYS A 273 7.57 29.17 5.63
C CYS A 273 8.64 29.41 6.70
N VAL A 274 9.13 30.63 6.89
CA VAL A 274 10.10 30.97 7.94
C VAL A 274 9.53 30.61 9.32
N GLN A 275 8.30 31.03 9.61
CA GLN A 275 7.64 30.75 10.88
C GLN A 275 7.48 29.24 11.11
N ALA A 276 7.01 28.50 10.10
CA ALA A 276 6.90 27.04 10.18
C ALA A 276 8.25 26.34 10.44
N LEU A 277 9.33 26.83 9.81
CA LEU A 277 10.66 26.26 10.00
C LEU A 277 11.24 26.60 11.38
N ASP A 278 10.97 27.78 11.90
CA ASP A 278 11.34 28.18 13.27
C ASP A 278 10.60 27.30 14.30
N VAL A 279 9.29 27.10 14.12
CA VAL A 279 8.47 26.17 14.93
C VAL A 279 9.04 24.76 14.89
N MET A 280 9.31 24.22 13.70
CA MET A 280 9.87 22.87 13.53
C MET A 280 11.22 22.73 14.22
N THR A 281 12.12 23.69 14.02
CA THR A 281 13.47 23.67 14.61
C THR A 281 13.41 23.74 16.13
N ALA A 282 12.52 24.56 16.70
CA ALA A 282 12.32 24.65 18.13
C ALA A 282 11.78 23.34 18.73
N LEU A 283 10.79 22.71 18.07
CA LEU A 283 10.25 21.42 18.50
C LEU A 283 11.28 20.30 18.39
N ASP A 284 12.04 20.23 17.28
CA ASP A 284 13.09 19.23 17.10
C ASP A 284 14.14 19.30 18.21
N GLN A 285 14.54 20.51 18.61
CA GLN A 285 15.48 20.73 19.72
C GLN A 285 14.91 20.36 21.09
N ALA A 286 13.60 20.58 21.27
CA ALA A 286 12.91 20.37 22.52
C ALA A 286 12.59 18.89 22.80
N ILE A 287 11.88 18.24 21.88
CA ILE A 287 11.27 16.91 22.08
C ILE A 287 11.85 15.83 21.17
N GLY A 288 12.79 16.20 20.29
CA GLY A 288 13.34 15.31 19.28
C GLY A 288 12.46 15.18 18.04
N GLU A 289 13.10 14.82 16.92
CA GLU A 289 12.52 14.83 15.58
C GLU A 289 11.22 14.01 15.45
N GLN A 290 11.19 12.82 16.06
CA GLN A 290 10.07 11.89 15.93
C GLN A 290 8.78 12.45 16.56
N LEU A 291 8.86 12.97 17.79
CA LEU A 291 7.70 13.55 18.46
C LEU A 291 7.31 14.89 17.84
N ALA A 292 8.29 15.67 17.37
CA ALA A 292 8.03 16.91 16.63
C ALA A 292 7.22 16.64 15.35
N ASN A 293 7.53 15.56 14.62
CA ASN A 293 6.73 15.14 13.47
C ASN A 293 5.28 14.86 13.82
N GLU A 294 5.05 14.04 14.84
CA GLU A 294 3.71 13.68 15.28
C GLU A 294 2.89 14.92 15.64
N VAL A 295 3.49 15.86 16.38
CA VAL A 295 2.83 17.13 16.77
C VAL A 295 2.54 17.99 15.53
N LEU A 296 3.52 18.24 14.67
CA LEU A 296 3.36 19.10 13.49
C LEU A 296 2.34 18.56 12.48
N LEU A 297 2.34 17.25 12.26
CA LEU A 297 1.36 16.59 11.39
C LEU A 297 -0.04 16.65 11.98
N THR A 298 -0.19 16.41 13.29
CA THR A 298 -1.50 16.50 13.97
C THR A 298 -2.07 17.92 13.93
N LEU A 299 -1.20 18.94 13.95
CA LEU A 299 -1.60 20.35 13.84
C LEU A 299 -1.84 20.81 12.38
N GLY A 300 -1.65 19.93 11.39
CA GLY A 300 -1.93 20.21 9.98
C GLY A 300 -0.90 21.10 9.28
N LEU A 301 0.31 21.23 9.84
CA LEU A 301 1.34 22.15 9.33
C LEU A 301 1.94 21.72 7.97
N GLY A 302 1.81 20.43 7.63
CA GLY A 302 2.31 19.83 6.40
C GLY A 302 1.51 20.09 5.13
N ASP A 303 0.24 20.51 5.27
CA ASP A 303 -0.69 20.65 4.15
C ASP A 303 -0.87 22.13 3.75
N ALA A 304 -2.09 22.64 3.80
CA ALA A 304 -2.42 24.04 3.61
C ALA A 304 -2.81 24.67 4.97
N PRO A 305 -1.86 24.84 5.91
CA PRO A 305 -2.17 25.40 7.22
C PRO A 305 -2.66 26.83 7.10
N ASP A 306 -3.56 27.22 8.01
CA ASP A 306 -3.97 28.62 8.17
C ASP A 306 -2.75 29.46 8.60
N PRO A 307 -2.38 30.52 7.86
CA PRO A 307 -1.28 31.41 8.25
C PRO A 307 -1.41 31.95 9.68
N ALA A 308 -2.64 32.19 10.17
CA ALA A 308 -2.87 32.68 11.52
C ALA A 308 -2.49 31.63 12.58
N LEU A 309 -2.76 30.34 12.31
CA LEU A 309 -2.38 29.23 13.18
C LEU A 309 -0.85 29.10 13.27
N VAL A 310 -0.16 29.20 12.13
CA VAL A 310 1.31 29.10 12.07
C VAL A 310 1.96 30.26 12.83
N GLU A 311 1.44 31.48 12.68
CA GLU A 311 1.89 32.66 13.42
C GLU A 311 1.65 32.49 14.93
N GLU A 312 0.46 32.05 15.34
CA GLU A 312 0.14 31.81 16.74
C GLU A 312 1.08 30.78 17.39
N MET A 313 1.35 29.67 16.69
CA MET A 313 2.29 28.65 17.16
C MET A 313 3.71 29.21 17.32
N ALA A 314 4.18 30.00 16.34
CA ALA A 314 5.49 30.63 16.41
C ALA A 314 5.61 31.57 17.62
N VAL A 315 4.60 32.40 17.87
CA VAL A 315 4.56 33.31 19.02
C VAL A 315 4.52 32.56 20.35
N ARG A 316 3.71 31.49 20.45
CA ARG A 316 3.62 30.67 21.68
C ARG A 316 4.95 30.00 22.00
N LEU A 317 5.66 29.47 20.99
CA LEU A 317 6.95 28.80 21.19
C LEU A 317 8.09 29.76 21.51
N GLU A 318 8.10 30.99 20.97
CA GLU A 318 9.11 32.01 21.30
C GLU A 318 9.10 32.37 22.80
N GLY A 319 7.95 32.26 23.46
CA GLY A 319 7.79 32.53 24.88
C GLY A 319 8.08 31.35 25.82
N MET A 320 8.40 30.15 25.31
CA MET A 320 8.48 28.92 26.10
C MET A 320 9.90 28.35 26.22
N ASP A 321 10.32 28.02 27.45
CA ASP A 321 11.48 27.15 27.68
C ASP A 321 11.03 25.68 27.65
N LEU A 322 10.93 25.15 26.42
CA LEU A 322 10.45 23.79 26.19
C LEU A 322 11.30 22.74 26.92
N ALA A 323 12.61 22.94 27.07
CA ALA A 323 13.49 21.98 27.73
C ALA A 323 13.17 21.77 29.22
N ALA A 324 12.50 22.73 29.86
CA ALA A 324 12.11 22.66 31.27
C ALA A 324 10.76 21.95 31.51
N GLU A 325 9.92 21.74 30.48
CA GLU A 325 8.51 21.35 30.65
C GLU A 325 8.15 19.93 30.17
N ILE A 326 9.10 19.18 29.62
CA ILE A 326 8.87 17.90 28.93
C ILE A 326 9.01 16.72 29.91
N ASP A 327 7.89 16.30 30.52
CA ASP A 327 7.74 14.97 31.15
C ASP A 327 6.72 14.14 30.36
N ARG A 328 6.71 12.80 30.51
CA ARG A 328 6.16 11.75 29.61
C ARG A 328 4.75 11.91 28.99
N GLU A 329 3.97 12.93 29.34
CA GLU A 329 2.69 13.34 28.69
C GLU A 329 2.86 14.46 27.64
N VAL A 330 4.06 14.59 27.08
CA VAL A 330 4.52 15.69 26.22
C VAL A 330 3.61 15.96 25.02
N VAL A 331 3.23 14.94 24.25
CA VAL A 331 2.50 15.10 22.98
C VAL A 331 1.11 15.68 23.23
N ALA A 332 0.34 15.09 24.16
CA ALA A 332 -1.01 15.58 24.49
C ALA A 332 -0.97 17.01 25.05
N ARG A 333 0.04 17.33 25.87
CA ARG A 333 0.21 18.68 26.41
C ARG A 333 0.60 19.68 25.34
N LEU A 334 1.52 19.34 24.43
CA LEU A 334 1.89 20.20 23.31
C LEU A 334 0.73 20.42 22.35
N LEU A 335 -0.07 19.40 22.06
CA LEU A 335 -1.29 19.55 21.27
C LEU A 335 -2.29 20.49 21.96
N GLY A 336 -2.48 20.37 23.28
CA GLY A 336 -3.30 21.32 24.04
C GLY A 336 -2.73 22.74 24.10
N LEU A 337 -1.41 22.87 24.16
CA LEU A 337 -0.70 24.16 24.20
C LEU A 337 -0.62 24.84 22.83
N LEU A 338 -0.59 24.11 21.73
CA LEU A 338 -0.39 24.65 20.38
C LEU A 338 -1.67 24.69 19.56
N GLY A 339 -2.59 23.73 19.71
CA GLY A 339 -3.89 23.71 19.01
C GLY A 339 -5.02 24.46 19.73
N GLY A 340 -4.69 25.29 20.73
CA GLY A 340 -5.53 25.58 21.90
C GLY A 340 -7.02 25.89 21.71
N GLY A 341 -7.83 25.16 22.50
CA GLY A 341 -9.26 25.31 22.76
C GLY A 341 -9.79 24.12 23.55
#